data_AF-A0A957SIA9-F1
#
_entry.id   AF-A0A957SIA9-F1
#
_cell.length_a   1.000
_cell.length_b   1.000
_cell.length_c   1.000
_cell.angle_alpha   90.00
_cell.angle_beta   90.00
_cell.angle_gamma   90.00
#
_symmetry.space_group_name_H-M   'P 1'
#
loop_
_entity.id
_entity.type
_entity.pdbx_description
1 polymer ?
#
loop_
_entity_poly.entity_id
_entity_poly.type
_entity_poly.pdbx_seq_one_letter_code
_entity_poly.pdbx_strand_id
1 'polypeptide(L)'
;RHFLGVAEGQGVTAEESIFLLGTDEQGRDLFSRILHGSRTSLTIGLIGVAMSLTLGITLGGISGFFGGYIDNVIQRTIEIIRSIPTIPLWMGLAAALPPSWS
;
A
#
# COMPACT_ATOMS: atom_id res chain seq x y z
N ARG A 1 -22.17 15.33 -0.38
CA ARG A 1 -20.95 16.17 -0.25
C ARG A 1 -21.30 17.40 0.58
N HIS A 2 -21.45 17.24 1.89
CA HIS A 2 -21.80 18.37 2.76
C HIS A 2 -20.59 18.67 3.65
N PHE A 3 -20.22 19.95 3.71
CA PHE A 3 -19.08 20.45 4.48
C PHE A 3 -19.48 20.70 5.95
N LEU A 4 -20.73 21.10 6.17
CA LEU A 4 -21.38 21.20 7.47
C LEU A 4 -22.34 20.02 7.63
N GLY A 5 -22.31 19.37 8.79
CA GLY A 5 -23.28 18.33 9.15
C GLY A 5 -24.69 18.90 9.29
N VAL A 6 -25.44 18.95 8.19
CA VAL A 6 -26.88 19.24 8.23
C VAL A 6 -27.61 17.94 7.93
N ALA A 7 -28.12 17.30 8.98
CA ALA A 7 -29.18 16.32 8.86
C ALA A 7 -30.50 17.11 8.68
N GLU A 8 -30.87 17.42 7.44
CA GLU A 8 -32.21 17.92 7.17
C GLU A 8 -33.19 16.75 7.35
N GLY A 9 -33.98 16.78 8.42
CA GLY A 9 -35.21 15.98 8.50
C GLY A 9 -35.44 15.12 9.74
N GLN A 10 -34.88 15.43 10.91
CA GLN A 10 -35.37 14.94 12.22
C GLN A 10 -34.69 15.75 13.31
N GLY A 11 -35.41 16.17 14.36
CA GLY A 11 -34.99 17.12 15.42
C GLY A 11 -33.82 16.69 16.30
N VAL A 12 -32.71 16.29 15.68
CA VAL A 12 -31.42 16.01 16.28
C VAL A 12 -30.64 17.33 16.20
N THR A 13 -30.18 17.82 17.35
CA THR A 13 -29.25 18.95 17.43
C THR A 13 -28.11 18.68 16.45
N ALA A 14 -27.97 19.52 15.42
CA ALA A 14 -26.86 19.45 14.50
C ALA A 14 -25.59 19.45 15.34
N GLU A 15 -24.92 18.31 15.44
CA GLU A 15 -23.57 18.30 15.95
C GLU A 15 -22.82 19.19 14.96
N GLU A 16 -22.26 20.30 15.45
CA GLU A 16 -21.59 21.33 14.65
C GLU A 16 -20.24 20.80 14.16
N SER A 17 -20.27 19.65 13.49
CA SER A 17 -19.13 18.89 13.03
C SER A 17 -18.75 19.38 11.64
N ILE A 18 -17.57 19.99 11.56
CA ILE A 18 -16.99 20.43 10.29
C ILE A 18 -16.31 19.23 9.62
N PHE A 19 -16.76 18.87 8.43
CA PHE A 19 -16.13 17.83 7.61
C PHE A 19 -15.11 18.48 6.66
N LEU A 20 -13.82 18.49 7.03
CA LEU A 20 -12.76 19.20 6.30
C LEU A 20 -12.70 18.84 4.80
N LEU A 21 -12.87 17.55 4.47
CA LEU A 21 -12.92 17.06 3.09
C LEU A 21 -14.34 16.61 2.68
N GLY A 22 -15.34 16.96 3.48
CA GLY A 22 -16.72 16.55 3.30
C GLY A 22 -16.99 15.08 3.65
N THR A 23 -18.20 14.64 3.33
CA THR A 23 -18.70 13.29 3.58
C THR A 23 -18.79 12.43 2.32
N ASP A 24 -18.71 11.10 2.49
CA ASP A 24 -19.02 10.13 1.44
C ASP A 24 -20.55 10.04 1.18
N GLU A 25 -20.96 9.14 0.27
CA GLU A 25 -22.38 8.94 -0.08
C GLU A 25 -23.23 8.46 1.12
N GLN A 26 -22.60 7.97 2.18
CA GLN A 26 -23.24 7.47 3.40
C GLN A 26 -23.13 8.48 4.56
N GLY A 27 -22.64 9.70 4.31
CA GLY A 27 -22.51 10.74 5.34
C GLY A 27 -21.29 10.60 6.26
N ARG A 28 -20.33 9.72 5.97
CA ARG A 28 -19.15 9.48 6.81
C ARG A 28 -18.02 10.45 6.50
N ASP A 29 -17.28 10.89 7.52
CA ASP A 29 -16.12 11.80 7.36
C ASP A 29 -15.05 11.21 6.44
N LEU A 30 -14.76 11.92 5.34
CA LEU A 30 -13.74 11.50 4.37
C LEU A 30 -12.33 11.80 4.89
N PHE A 31 -12.15 12.87 5.65
CA PHE A 31 -10.83 13.30 6.12
C PHE A 31 -10.21 12.29 7.08
N SER A 32 -10.95 11.91 8.14
CA SER A 32 -10.53 10.89 9.09
C SER A 32 -10.24 9.54 8.40
N ARG A 33 -11.08 9.14 7.44
CA ARG A 33 -10.86 7.89 6.68
C ARG A 33 -9.57 7.91 5.86
N ILE A 34 -9.28 9.03 5.19
CA ILE A 34 -8.03 9.17 4.44
C ILE A 34 -6.84 9.16 5.40
N LEU A 35 -6.90 9.84 6.54
CA LEU A 35 -5.80 9.83 7.53
C LEU A 35 -5.54 8.42 8.07
N HIS A 36 -6.59 7.70 8.47
CA HIS A 36 -6.47 6.34 8.97
C HIS A 36 -6.00 5.34 7.89
N GLY A 37 -6.51 5.47 6.66
CA GLY A 37 -6.06 4.65 5.53
C GLY A 37 -4.60 4.95 5.16
N SER A 38 -4.24 6.23 5.09
CA SER A 38 -2.89 6.71 4.75
C SER A 38 -1.84 6.17 5.71
N ARG A 39 -2.12 6.12 7.01
CA ARG A 39 -1.20 5.54 8.00
C ARG A 39 -0.82 4.10 7.62
N THR A 40 -1.81 3.25 7.36
CA THR A 40 -1.59 1.84 7.02
C THR A 40 -0.86 1.71 5.68
N SER A 41 -1.33 2.41 4.65
CA SER A 41 -0.72 2.38 3.31
C SER A 41 0.74 2.84 3.32
N LEU A 42 1.03 3.93 4.05
CA LEU A 42 2.38 4.49 4.13
C LEU A 42 3.30 3.56 4.92
N THR A 43 2.84 2.93 6.00
CA THR A 43 3.64 1.96 6.75
C THR A 43 4.00 0.75 5.89
N ILE A 44 3.03 0.15 5.18
CA ILE A 44 3.30 -1.00 4.30
C ILE A 44 4.27 -0.62 3.18
N GLY A 45 4.03 0.53 2.52
CA GLY A 45 4.90 1.03 1.46
C GLY A 45 6.32 1.30 1.94
N LEU A 46 6.48 1.94 3.10
CA LEU A 46 7.78 2.25 3.68
C LEU A 46 8.57 0.98 4.02
N ILE A 47 7.94 0.00 4.65
CA ILE A 47 8.59 -1.28 4.98
C ILE A 47 9.00 -2.01 3.70
N GLY A 48 8.10 -2.09 2.71
CA GLY A 48 8.38 -2.74 1.43
C GLY A 48 9.55 -2.11 0.68
N VAL A 49 9.62 -0.78 0.63
CA VAL A 49 10.73 -0.05 0.00
C VAL A 49 12.02 -0.25 0.79
N ALA A 50 11.99 -0.17 2.12
CA ALA A 50 13.18 -0.38 2.95
C ALA A 50 13.77 -1.78 2.72
N MET A 51 12.95 -2.83 2.73
CA MET A 51 13.39 -4.19 2.46
C MET A 51 13.97 -4.34 1.04
N SER A 52 13.27 -3.79 0.04
CA SER A 52 13.70 -3.85 -1.36
C SER A 52 15.04 -3.14 -1.56
N LEU A 53 15.21 -1.98 -0.91
CA LEU A 53 16.45 -1.21 -0.97
C LEU A 53 17.59 -1.95 -0.29
N THR A 54 17.39 -2.52 0.90
CA THR A 54 18.40 -3.31 1.59
C THR A 54 18.86 -4.48 0.72
N LEU A 55 17.94 -5.28 0.20
CA LEU A 55 18.27 -6.41 -0.68
C LEU A 55 18.94 -5.95 -1.98
N GLY A 56 18.43 -4.87 -2.59
CA GLY A 56 18.98 -4.31 -3.82
C GLY A 56 20.40 -3.80 -3.67
N ILE A 57 20.70 -3.07 -2.58
CA ILE A 57 22.05 -2.57 -2.30
C ILE A 57 22.98 -3.74 -1.95
N THR A 58 22.54 -4.72 -1.17
CA THR A 58 23.38 -5.88 -0.83
C THR A 58 23.73 -6.69 -2.07
N LEU A 59 22.73 -7.10 -2.86
CA LEU A 59 22.96 -7.91 -4.06
C LEU A 59 23.68 -7.11 -5.15
N GLY A 60 23.24 -5.87 -5.41
CA GLY A 60 23.87 -4.99 -6.39
C GLY A 60 25.29 -4.60 -6.00
N GLY A 61 25.56 -4.38 -4.71
CA GLY A 61 26.90 -4.12 -4.18
C GLY A 61 27.83 -5.32 -4.35
N ILE A 62 27.37 -6.54 -4.06
CA ILE A 62 28.15 -7.77 -4.32
C ILE A 62 28.44 -7.93 -5.81
N SER A 63 27.42 -7.78 -6.66
CA SER A 63 27.54 -7.84 -8.12
C SER A 63 28.57 -6.85 -8.65
N GLY A 64 28.47 -5.59 -8.22
CA GLY A 64 29.34 -4.50 -8.66
C GLY A 64 30.77 -4.58 -8.11
N PHE A 65 30.96 -5.13 -6.90
CA PHE A 65 32.29 -5.25 -6.29
C PHE A 65 33.11 -6.38 -6.90
N PHE A 66 32.54 -7.58 -7.06
CA PHE A 66 33.28 -8.74 -7.57
C PHE A 66 33.25 -8.84 -9.10
N GLY A 67 32.15 -8.42 -9.74
CA GLY A 67 31.97 -8.53 -11.19
C GLY A 67 32.06 -9.98 -11.73
N GLY A 68 32.21 -10.08 -13.05
CA GLY A 68 32.52 -11.34 -13.74
C GLY A 68 31.47 -12.44 -13.54
N TYR A 69 31.90 -13.61 -13.07
CA TYR A 69 31.01 -14.77 -12.90
C TYR A 69 29.92 -14.54 -11.84
N ILE A 70 30.26 -13.87 -10.73
CA ILE A 70 29.32 -13.59 -9.64
C ILE A 70 28.20 -12.67 -10.14
N ASP A 71 28.56 -11.63 -10.89
CA ASP A 71 27.58 -10.74 -11.52
C ASP A 71 26.67 -11.50 -12.49
N ASN A 72 27.23 -12.36 -13.34
CA ASN A 72 26.44 -13.14 -14.29
C ASN A 72 25.41 -14.03 -13.59
N VAL A 73 25.78 -14.71 -12.49
CA VAL A 73 24.86 -15.54 -11.71
C VAL A 73 23.75 -14.71 -11.06
N ILE A 74 24.08 -13.54 -10.49
CA ILE A 74 23.11 -12.63 -9.88
C ILE A 74 22.12 -12.12 -10.94
N GLN A 75 22.63 -11.61 -12.07
CA GLN A 75 21.82 -11.13 -13.19
C GLN A 75 20.90 -12.23 -13.70
N ARG A 76 21.42 -13.45 -13.89
CA ARG A 76 20.62 -14.58 -14.40
C ARG A 76 19.49 -14.96 -13.45
N THR A 77 19.74 -14.92 -12.15
CA THR A 77 18.71 -15.15 -11.13
C THR A 77 17.63 -14.07 -11.20
N ILE A 78 18.01 -12.80 -11.33
CA ILE A 78 17.07 -11.68 -11.47
C ILE A 78 16.23 -11.80 -12.76
N GLU A 79 16.83 -12.21 -13.88
CA GLU A 79 16.12 -12.46 -15.14
C GLU A 79 15.06 -13.55 -14.99
N ILE A 80 15.41 -14.67 -14.35
CA ILE A 80 14.47 -15.78 -14.10
C ILE A 80 13.30 -15.28 -13.24
N ILE A 81 13.56 -14.55 -12.15
CA ILE A 81 12.50 -14.02 -11.29
C ILE A 81 11.60 -13.03 -12.05
N ARG A 82 12.19 -12.10 -12.81
CA ARG A 82 11.46 -11.09 -13.58
C ARG A 82 10.72 -11.65 -14.80
N SER A 83 11.02 -12.88 -15.21
CA SER A 83 10.30 -13.55 -16.29
C SER A 83 8.86 -13.91 -15.91
N ILE A 84 8.53 -13.97 -14.61
CA ILE A 84 7.19 -14.25 -14.11
C ILE A 84 6.31 -12.99 -14.28
N PRO A 85 5.16 -13.08 -14.98
CA PRO A 85 4.26 -11.94 -15.12
C PRO A 85 3.67 -11.52 -13.77
N THR A 86 3.65 -10.22 -13.50
CA THR A 86 3.28 -9.67 -12.18
C THR A 86 1.80 -9.87 -11.85
N ILE A 87 0.90 -9.72 -12.83
CA ILE A 87 -0.55 -9.86 -12.60
C ILE A 87 -0.91 -11.27 -12.08
N PRO A 88 -0.51 -12.38 -12.74
CA PRO A 88 -0.68 -13.74 -12.21
C PRO A 88 -0.11 -13.94 -10.81
N LEU A 89 1.06 -13.38 -10.52
CA LEU A 89 1.68 -13.50 -9.19
C LEU A 89 0.80 -12.86 -8.11
N TRP A 90 0.30 -11.64 -8.34
CA TRP A 90 -0.61 -10.98 -7.42
C TRP A 90 -1.95 -11.71 -7.27
N MET A 91 -2.48 -12.27 -8.36
CA MET A 91 -3.70 -13.09 -8.30
C MET A 91 -3.51 -14.35 -7.45
N GLY A 92 -2.39 -15.06 -7.63
CA GLY A 92 -2.06 -16.25 -6.83
C GLY A 92 -1.87 -15.92 -5.36
N LEU A 93 -1.18 -14.82 -5.05
CA LEU A 93 -1.00 -14.35 -3.67
C LEU A 93 -2.35 -14.00 -3.02
N ALA A 94 -3.21 -13.26 -3.72
CA ALA A 94 -4.54 -12.91 -3.22
C ALA A 94 -5.40 -14.16 -2.96
N ALA A 95 -5.29 -15.19 -3.81
CA ALA A 95 -6.00 -16.46 -3.62
C ALA A 95 -5.44 -17.31 -2.46
N ALA A 96 -4.15 -17.18 -2.14
CA ALA A 96 -3.50 -17.93 -1.06
C ALA A 96 -3.76 -17.32 0.33
N LEU A 97 -4.12 -16.04 0.41
CA LEU A 97 -4.37 -15.36 1.67
C LEU A 97 -5.77 -15.69 2.21
N PRO A 98 -5.91 -15.98 3.53
CA PRO A 98 -7.21 -16.24 4.12
C PRO A 98 -8.08 -14.97 4.11
N PRO A 99 -9.40 -15.09 3.88
CA PRO A 99 -10.32 -13.94 3.86
C PRO A 99 -10.47 -13.29 5.23
N SER A 100 -10.22 -14.05 6.31
CA SER A 100 -10.20 -13.57 7.68
C SER A 100 -9.04 -14.20 8.44
N TRP A 101 -8.28 -13.39 9.15
CA TRP A 101 -7.30 -13.85 10.13
C TRP A 101 -8.03 -14.09 11.45
N SER A 102 -8.03 -15.34 11.93
CA SER A 102 -8.53 -15.72 13.26
C SER A 102 -7.49 -15.52 14.34
#